data_AF-A0A947WF93-F1
#
_entry.id   AF-A0A947WF93-F1
#
_cell.length_a   1.000
_cell.length_b   1.000
_cell.length_c   1.000
_cell.angle_alpha   90.00
_cell.angle_beta   90.00
_cell.angle_gamma   90.00
#
_symmetry.space_group_name_H-M   'P 1'
#
loop_
_entity.id
_entity.type
_entity.pdbx_description
1 polymer ?
#
loop_
_entity_poly.entity_id
_entity_poly.type
_entity_poly.pdbx_seq_one_letter_code
_entity_poly.pdbx_strand_id
1 'polypeptide(L)' 'MNKIPVLKMARDLSQPFRPVEITELDGAYHAFIVRYSGDYIAHSHSADEFIYIMEGMIDVELNDKTVTVKQGEAILIPA' A
#
# COMPACT_ATOMS: atom_id res chain seq x y z
N MET A 1 -19.63 -14.36 5.57
CA MET A 1 -18.40 -13.63 5.94
C MET A 1 -17.22 -14.49 5.53
N ASN A 2 -16.47 -14.08 4.50
CA ASN A 2 -15.36 -14.88 4.00
C ASN A 2 -14.05 -14.29 4.54
N LYS A 3 -13.15 -15.17 4.99
CA LYS A 3 -11.80 -14.77 5.39
C LYS A 3 -10.97 -14.53 4.13
N ILE A 4 -10.18 -13.45 4.11
CA ILE A 4 -9.28 -13.14 3.01
C ILE A 4 -7.86 -13.54 3.39
N PRO A 5 -7.19 -14.45 2.65
CA PRO A 5 -5.86 -14.94 3.01
C PRO A 5 -4.76 -13.99 2.53
N VAL A 6 -4.71 -12.78 3.09
CA VAL A 6 -3.83 -11.67 2.66
C VAL A 6 -2.36 -12.09 2.54
N LEU A 7 -1.82 -12.83 3.52
CA LEU A 7 -0.44 -13.34 3.47
C LEU A 7 -0.18 -14.34 2.33
N LYS A 8 -1.19 -15.10 1.91
CA LYS A 8 -1.06 -15.97 0.74
C LYS A 8 -1.00 -15.11 -0.53
N MET A 9 -1.91 -14.14 -0.66
CA MET A 9 -1.93 -13.21 -1.79
C MET A 9 -0.59 -12.46 -1.92
N ALA A 10 -0.01 -12.03 -0.79
CA ALA A 10 1.29 -11.36 -0.73
C ALA A 10 2.42 -12.20 -1.37
N ARG A 11 2.46 -13.49 -1.04
CA ARG A 11 3.48 -14.42 -1.54
C ARG A 11 3.37 -14.67 -3.04
N ASP A 12 2.18 -14.51 -3.60
CA ASP A 12 1.92 -14.71 -5.03
C ASP A 12 2.25 -13.45 -5.86
N LEU A 13 2.60 -12.31 -5.21
CA LEU A 13 2.99 -11.08 -5.90
C LEU A 13 4.39 -11.18 -6.50
N SER A 14 4.45 -11.22 -7.83
CA SER A 14 5.70 -11.27 -8.61
C SER A 14 6.07 -9.95 -9.28
N GLN A 15 5.09 -9.11 -9.61
CA GLN A 15 5.30 -7.84 -10.30
C GLN A 15 5.31 -6.68 -9.28
N PRO A 16 6.39 -5.87 -9.23
CA PRO A 16 6.41 -4.69 -8.39
C PRO A 16 5.42 -3.65 -8.90
N PHE A 17 4.91 -2.83 -7.97
CA PHE A 17 4.00 -1.71 -8.24
C PHE A 17 2.71 -2.08 -8.97
N ARG A 18 2.27 -3.33 -8.86
CA ARG A 18 0.99 -3.80 -9.39
C ARG A 18 0.02 -4.08 -8.25
N PRO A 19 -0.88 -3.14 -7.89
CA PRO A 19 -1.88 -3.37 -6.86
C PRO A 19 -2.80 -4.53 -7.25
N VAL A 20 -3.08 -5.39 -6.27
CA VAL A 20 -4.11 -6.43 -6.36
C VAL A 20 -5.19 -6.10 -5.34
N GLU A 21 -6.42 -5.94 -5.80
CA GLU A 21 -7.54 -5.63 -4.93
C GLU A 21 -7.85 -6.81 -4.01
N ILE A 22 -7.93 -6.54 -2.71
CA ILE A 22 -8.32 -7.48 -1.66
C ILE A 22 -9.84 -7.48 -1.54
N THR A 23 -10.44 -6.29 -1.43
CA THR A 23 -11.89 -6.08 -1.30
C THR A 23 -12.24 -4.61 -1.48
N GLU A 24 -13.48 -4.36 -1.86
CA GLU A 24 -14.16 -3.07 -1.78
C GLU A 24 -14.82 -2.89 -0.40
N LEU A 25 -14.92 -1.64 0.07
CA LEU A 25 -15.63 -1.21 1.27
C LEU A 25 -16.57 -0.06 0.91
N ASP A 26 -17.86 -0.22 1.25
CA ASP A 26 -18.90 0.81 1.16
C ASP A 26 -19.07 1.51 -0.21
N GLY A 27 -18.68 0.87 -1.32
CA GLY A 27 -18.85 1.48 -2.65
C GLY A 27 -17.84 2.57 -3.00
N ALA A 28 -16.88 2.86 -2.12
CA ALA A 28 -16.03 4.05 -2.23
C ALA A 28 -14.56 3.81 -1.88
N TYR A 29 -14.25 2.81 -1.06
CA TYR A 29 -12.90 2.51 -0.63
C TYR A 29 -12.49 1.11 -1.08
N HIS A 30 -11.19 0.94 -1.30
CA HIS A 30 -10.63 -0.33 -1.72
C HIS A 30 -9.42 -0.65 -0.85
N ALA A 31 -9.33 -1.91 -0.40
CA ALA A 31 -8.12 -2.43 0.20
C ALA A 31 -7.29 -3.12 -0.88
N PHE A 32 -6.02 -2.75 -0.99
CA PHE A 32 -5.09 -3.35 -1.94
C PHE A 32 -3.95 -4.07 -1.23
N ILE A 33 -3.38 -5.06 -1.89
CA ILE A 33 -2.07 -5.60 -1.56
C ILE A 33 -1.13 -5.38 -2.74
N VAL A 34 0.08 -4.92 -2.46
CA VAL A 34 1.04 -4.59 -3.51
C VAL A 34 2.45 -4.88 -3.03
N ARG A 35 3.33 -5.23 -3.97
CA ARG A 35 4.76 -5.38 -3.75
C ARG A 35 5.46 -4.13 -4.25
N TYR A 36 6.16 -3.41 -3.38
CA TYR A 36 7.03 -2.30 -3.78
C TYR A 36 8.47 -2.81 -3.98
N SER A 37 9.15 -2.35 -5.03
CA SER A 37 10.57 -2.64 -5.26
C SER A 37 11.19 -1.65 -6.26
N GLY A 38 12.11 -0.82 -5.78
CA GLY A 38 12.70 0.29 -6.55
C GLY A 38 11.91 1.59 -6.37
N ASP A 39 12.12 2.52 -7.30
CA ASP A 39 11.51 3.85 -7.25
C ASP A 39 10.17 3.87 -7.99
N TYR A 40 9.20 4.60 -7.43
CA TYR A 40 7.89 4.79 -8.04
C TYR A 40 7.69 6.25 -8.45
N ILE A 41 6.76 6.48 -9.37
CA ILE A 41 6.44 7.83 -9.83
C ILE A 41 5.66 8.60 -8.75
N ALA A 42 5.93 9.90 -8.66
CA ALA A 42 5.10 10.81 -7.89
C ALA A 42 3.68 10.85 -8.47
N HIS A 43 2.68 10.77 -7.59
CA HIS A 43 1.26 10.83 -7.94
C HIS A 43 0.44 11.33 -6.74
N SER A 44 -0.83 11.63 -6.96
CA SER A 44 -1.76 12.08 -5.92
C SER A 44 -3.12 11.39 -6.08
N HIS A 45 -3.88 11.34 -4.99
CA HIS A 45 -5.23 10.79 -4.94
C HIS A 45 -6.21 11.84 -4.41
N SER A 46 -7.50 11.69 -4.73
CA SER A 46 -8.55 12.59 -4.22
C SER A 46 -9.08 12.20 -2.83
N ALA A 47 -8.55 11.12 -2.25
CA ALA A 47 -8.90 10.59 -0.94
C ALA A 47 -7.62 10.17 -0.22
N ASP A 48 -7.67 10.15 1.11
CA ASP A 48 -6.53 9.73 1.93
C ASP A 48 -6.12 8.28 1.61
N GLU A 49 -4.81 8.03 1.57
CA GLU A 49 -4.24 6.71 1.36
C GLU A 49 -3.57 6.20 2.64
N PHE A 50 -4.04 5.07 3.15
CA PHE A 50 -3.43 4.40 4.30
C PHE A 50 -2.54 3.25 3.82
N ILE A 51 -1.25 3.30 4.15
CA ILE A 51 -0.27 2.29 3.76
C ILE A 51 0.26 1.61 5.02
N TYR A 52 0.16 0.28 5.07
CA TYR A 52 0.74 -0.55 6.12
C TYR A 52 1.81 -1.48 5.56
N ILE A 53 3.00 -1.50 6.17
CA ILE A 53 4.12 -2.30 5.69
C ILE A 53 4.13 -3.66 6.37
N MET A 54 3.68 -4.68 5.62
CA MET A 54 3.67 -6.07 6.09
C MET A 54 5.08 -6.69 6.19
N GLU A 55 5.97 -6.34 5.26
CA GLU A 55 7.33 -6.86 5.16
C GLU A 55 8.24 -5.81 4.51
N GLY A 56 9.46 -5.64 5.03
CA GLY A 56 10.44 -4.70 4.48
C GLY A 56 10.26 -3.26 4.96
N MET A 57 10.54 -2.29 4.09
CA MET A 57 10.36 -0.86 4.34
C MET A 57 10.18 -0.11 3.02
N ILE A 58 9.58 1.08 3.09
CA ILE A 58 9.55 2.05 2.00
C ILE A 58 9.98 3.42 2.50
N ASP A 59 10.56 4.22 1.62
CA ASP A 59 10.74 5.66 1.84
C ASP A 59 9.64 6.38 1.06
N VAL A 60 8.82 7.15 1.75
CA VAL A 60 7.75 7.95 1.15
C VAL A 60 8.25 9.38 0.99
N GLU A 61 8.45 9.80 -0.25
CA GLU A 61 8.84 11.18 -0.59
C GLU A 61 7.59 12.05 -0.69
N LEU A 62 7.50 13.03 0.21
CA LEU A 62 6.49 14.09 0.22
C LEU A 62 7.16 15.42 -0.18
N ASN A 63 6.36 16.44 -0.49
CA ASN A 63 6.87 17.74 -0.97
C ASN A 63 7.92 18.38 -0.05
N ASP A 64 7.81 18.19 1.26
CA ASP A 64 8.64 18.85 2.27
C ASP A 64 9.60 17.91 3.00
N LYS A 65 9.42 16.59 2.88
CA LYS A 65 10.15 15.60 3.67
C LYS A 65 10.08 14.20 3.07
N THR A 66 10.99 13.34 3.51
CA THR A 66 10.94 11.90 3.27
C THR A 66 10.66 11.19 4.59
N VAL A 67 9.73 10.23 4.58
CA VAL A 67 9.37 9.43 5.75
C VAL A 67 9.67 7.96 5.46
N THR A 68 10.60 7.37 6.20
CA THR A 68 10.82 5.92 6.17
C THR A 68 9.75 5.22 6.99
N VAL A 69 9.03 4.29 6.38
CA VAL A 69 8.02 3.44 7.04
C VAL A 69 8.50 2.01 7.01
N LYS A 70 8.73 1.42 8.18
CA LYS A 70 9.30 0.08 8.34
C LYS A 70 8.22 -0.97 8.55
N GLN A 71 8.64 -2.23 8.49
CA GLN A 71 7.80 -3.38 8.77
C GLN A 71 7.05 -3.23 10.10
N GLY A 72 5.74 -3.42 10.04
CA GLY A 72 4.83 -3.28 11.18
C GLY A 72 4.36 -1.84 11.44
N GLU A 73 4.85 -0.86 10.68
CA GLU A 73 4.42 0.54 10.76
C GLU A 73 3.42 0.87 9.64
N ALA A 74 2.71 1.98 9.83
CA ALA A 74 1.79 2.54 8.86
C ALA A 74 1.99 4.04 8.69
N ILE A 75 1.57 4.56 7.54
CA ILE A 75 1.46 5.98 7.26
C ILE A 75 0.09 6.28 6.65
N LEU A 76 -0.49 7.43 7.01
CA LEU A 76 -1.61 8.04 6.31
C LEU A 76 -1.07 9.16 5.44
N ILE A 77 -1.35 9.10 4.14
CA ILE A 77 -1.04 10.15 3.17
C ILE A 77 -2.35 10.90 2.90
N PRO A 78 -2.50 12.16 3.33
CA PRO A 78 -3.70 12.94 3.06
C PRO A 78 -3.86 13.24 1.57
N ALA A 79 -5.12 13.37 1.12
CA ALA A 79 -5.47 13.85 -0.23
C ALA A 79 -4.95 15.27 -0.54
#